data_AF-A0A9Q0S166-F1
#
_entry.id   AF-A0A9Q0S166-F1
#
_cell.length_a   1.000
_cell.length_b   1.000
_cell.length_c   1.000
_cell.angle_alpha   90.00
_cell.angle_beta   90.00
_cell.angle_gamma   90.00
#
_symmetry.space_group_name_H-M   'P 1'
#
loop_
_entity.id
_entity.type
_entity.pdbx_description
1 polymer ?
#
loop_
_entity_poly.entity_id
_entity_poly.type
_entity_poly.pdbx_seq_one_letter_code
_entity_poly.pdbx_strand_id
1 'polypeptide(L)'
;MANENRLDIIIFGATGYTGNYVVENLVKTIDKENGDLTWGVAGRNEKKTREVLDKVGNCIGKNLDGIPVSVADVADEDSILKMCKRGRIIINCVGPYSLYGEVVVKNCILAKCHHVDIAGEPYFLEGMQLKYHEKAAEAGVLIVGACGFDSIPAELGIVELQKNCSGEISWVETFAKMSAGKSGSVINHGTWDSAVQFVANLAKLKKIRRELYGKFFQKEFPNYRHKCSQRYLPYTPKEIGELTVPFWDTDKFVVKRTQVQKFNEHNQRPIQMSAYLVLGSWFRVFGMALVALIFGTFAVFGCGRKLLKKYPSVFTVGTVSLDGPTRKQVTEANFEMTLIGHGWKDKLNSATEEPHSRPQQLIVGRWRGPEAAYAATSEILIQAAITILKEKDNIRYKGGVITPGLAFEHTSLVERLRRHSVAFEIIKKS
;
A
#
# COMPACT_ATOMS: atom_id res chain seq x y z
N MET A 1 -24.45 22.03 -1.64
CA MET A 1 -25.25 20.79 -1.72
C MET A 1 -24.35 19.71 -2.29
N ALA A 2 -24.15 18.59 -1.59
CA ALA A 2 -23.46 17.45 -2.16
C ALA A 2 -24.29 16.97 -3.36
N ASN A 3 -23.66 16.78 -4.51
CA ASN A 3 -24.35 16.38 -5.73
C ASN A 3 -24.94 14.97 -5.52
N GLU A 4 -26.26 14.88 -5.31
CA GLU A 4 -26.97 13.64 -4.93
C GLU A 4 -26.83 12.52 -5.97
N ASN A 5 -26.36 12.84 -7.18
CA ASN A 5 -26.16 11.89 -8.28
C ASN A 5 -24.74 11.29 -8.37
N ARG A 6 -23.87 11.50 -7.39
CA ARG A 6 -22.53 10.89 -7.38
C ARG A 6 -22.58 9.43 -6.94
N LEU A 7 -21.87 8.57 -7.67
CA LEU A 7 -21.55 7.22 -7.24
C LEU A 7 -20.65 7.29 -6.01
N ASP A 8 -20.85 6.40 -5.05
CA ASP A 8 -19.97 6.29 -3.90
C ASP A 8 -18.55 5.95 -4.37
N ILE A 9 -18.40 4.89 -5.17
CA ILE A 9 -17.09 4.38 -5.60
C ILE A 9 -16.99 4.31 -7.12
N ILE A 10 -15.86 4.78 -7.69
CA ILE A 10 -15.49 4.45 -9.07
C ILE A 10 -14.13 3.73 -9.06
N ILE A 11 -14.08 2.54 -9.65
CA ILE A 11 -12.83 1.80 -9.87
C ILE A 11 -12.24 2.21 -11.21
N PHE A 12 -11.13 2.95 -11.18
CA PHE A 12 -10.38 3.34 -12.38
C PHE A 12 -9.27 2.33 -12.68
N GLY A 13 -9.23 1.82 -13.92
CA GLY A 13 -8.30 0.77 -14.32
C GLY A 13 -8.86 -0.64 -14.18
N ALA A 14 -10.18 -0.81 -14.27
CA ALA A 14 -10.88 -2.09 -14.14
C ALA A 14 -10.37 -3.17 -15.11
N THR A 15 -9.90 -2.79 -16.30
CA THR A 15 -9.33 -3.71 -17.30
C THR A 15 -7.92 -4.21 -16.98
N GLY A 16 -7.25 -3.62 -15.98
CA GLY A 16 -5.93 -4.05 -15.52
C GLY A 16 -6.01 -5.33 -14.68
N TYR A 17 -4.87 -6.01 -14.51
CA TYR A 17 -4.81 -7.27 -13.78
C TYR A 17 -5.32 -7.11 -12.34
N THR A 18 -4.78 -6.17 -11.56
CA THR A 18 -5.27 -5.88 -10.20
C THR A 18 -6.69 -5.32 -10.20
N GLY A 19 -7.05 -4.49 -11.18
CA GLY A 19 -8.39 -3.92 -11.31
C GLY A 19 -9.50 -4.97 -11.43
N ASN A 20 -9.23 -6.11 -12.09
CA ASN A 20 -10.17 -7.23 -12.16
C ASN A 20 -10.48 -7.81 -10.76
N TYR A 21 -9.46 -7.99 -9.91
CA TYR A 21 -9.66 -8.47 -8.54
C TYR A 21 -10.39 -7.43 -7.68
N VAL A 22 -10.13 -6.14 -7.88
CA VAL A 22 -10.84 -5.06 -7.18
C VAL A 22 -12.33 -5.04 -7.55
N VAL A 23 -12.67 -5.21 -8.83
CA VAL A 23 -14.09 -5.30 -9.26
C VAL A 23 -14.76 -6.53 -8.64
N GLU A 24 -14.13 -7.71 -8.74
CA GLU A 24 -14.69 -8.94 -8.18
C GLU A 24 -14.88 -8.87 -6.66
N ASN A 25 -13.87 -8.38 -5.93
CA ASN A 25 -13.95 -8.29 -4.48
C ASN A 25 -14.92 -7.20 -4.04
N LEU A 26 -15.08 -6.09 -4.77
CA LEU A 26 -16.07 -5.07 -4.42
C LEU A 26 -17.49 -5.64 -4.44
N VAL A 27 -17.83 -6.44 -5.46
CA VAL A 27 -19.16 -7.08 -5.51
C VAL A 27 -19.36 -8.02 -4.32
N LYS A 28 -18.36 -8.85 -4.01
CA LYS A 28 -18.40 -9.74 -2.83
C LYS A 28 -18.53 -8.97 -1.51
N THR A 29 -17.83 -7.84 -1.38
CA THR A 29 -17.90 -6.97 -0.20
C THR A 29 -19.29 -6.37 -0.04
N ILE A 30 -19.88 -5.85 -1.11
CA ILE A 30 -21.23 -5.25 -1.11
C ILE A 30 -22.27 -6.28 -0.65
N ASP A 31 -22.20 -7.50 -1.20
CA ASP A 31 -23.08 -8.60 -0.84
C ASP A 31 -22.95 -8.99 0.62
N LYS A 32 -21.71 -9.11 1.10
CA LYS A 32 -21.42 -9.51 2.46
C LYS A 32 -21.82 -8.46 3.49
N GLU A 33 -21.76 -7.18 3.13
CA GLU A 33 -22.12 -6.08 4.03
C GLU A 33 -23.60 -5.68 3.93
N ASN A 34 -24.40 -6.30 3.04
CA ASN A 34 -25.78 -5.90 2.74
C ASN A 34 -25.90 -4.37 2.54
N GLY A 35 -24.93 -3.78 1.85
CA GLY A 35 -24.80 -2.32 1.74
C GLY A 35 -25.34 -1.78 0.42
N ASP A 36 -26.01 -0.63 0.47
CA ASP A 36 -26.48 0.09 -0.72
C ASP A 36 -25.42 1.03 -1.31
N LEU A 37 -24.19 0.53 -1.53
CA LEU A 37 -23.13 1.33 -2.14
C LEU A 37 -23.35 1.45 -3.65
N THR A 38 -23.49 2.68 -4.13
CA THR A 38 -23.53 2.96 -5.56
C THR A 38 -22.10 2.95 -6.11
N TRP A 39 -21.85 2.20 -7.19
CA TRP A 39 -20.50 2.08 -7.73
C TRP A 39 -20.49 1.98 -9.25
N GLY A 40 -19.32 2.21 -9.82
CA GLY A 40 -19.08 2.07 -11.26
C GLY A 40 -17.62 1.77 -11.58
N VAL A 41 -17.35 1.55 -12.86
CA VAL A 41 -16.01 1.25 -13.36
C VAL A 41 -15.60 2.26 -14.42
N ALA A 42 -14.30 2.47 -14.55
CA ALA A 42 -13.74 3.35 -15.55
C ALA A 42 -12.47 2.79 -16.20
N GLY A 43 -12.33 3.06 -17.50
CA GLY A 43 -11.20 2.63 -18.29
C GLY A 43 -11.18 3.32 -19.66
N ARG A 44 -10.08 3.13 -20.40
CA ARG A 44 -9.87 3.79 -21.71
C ARG A 44 -10.78 3.27 -22.82
N ASN A 45 -11.24 2.02 -22.69
CA ASN A 45 -12.04 1.35 -23.70
C ASN A 45 -13.30 0.81 -23.04
N GLU A 46 -14.45 1.38 -23.42
CA GLU A 46 -15.75 1.03 -22.85
C GLU A 46 -16.07 -0.45 -23.04
N LYS A 47 -15.88 -0.98 -24.25
CA LYS A 47 -16.16 -2.38 -24.58
C LYS A 47 -15.36 -3.34 -23.70
N LYS A 48 -14.03 -3.14 -23.58
CA LYS A 48 -13.19 -3.96 -22.69
C LYS A 48 -13.59 -3.84 -21.22
N THR A 49 -14.06 -2.66 -20.82
CA THR A 49 -14.51 -2.43 -19.44
C THR A 49 -15.83 -3.17 -19.16
N ARG A 50 -16.75 -3.21 -20.13
CA ARG A 50 -17.96 -4.05 -20.09
C ARG A 50 -17.61 -5.54 -20.03
N GLU A 51 -16.70 -6.01 -20.87
CA GLU A 51 -16.25 -7.41 -20.88
C GLU A 51 -15.71 -7.87 -19.50
N VAL A 52 -15.10 -6.97 -18.72
CA VAL A 52 -14.69 -7.26 -17.34
C VAL A 52 -15.90 -7.46 -16.43
N LEU A 53 -16.92 -6.60 -16.52
CA LEU A 53 -18.17 -6.76 -15.77
C LEU A 53 -18.86 -8.07 -16.12
N ASP A 54 -18.94 -8.42 -17.41
CA ASP A 54 -19.55 -9.67 -17.87
C ASP A 54 -18.79 -10.88 -17.31
N LYS A 55 -17.45 -10.85 -17.39
CA LYS A 55 -16.60 -11.92 -16.88
C LYS A 55 -16.73 -12.07 -15.37
N VAL A 56 -16.68 -10.97 -14.61
CA VAL A 56 -16.82 -11.00 -13.16
C VAL A 56 -18.22 -11.48 -12.77
N GLY A 57 -19.26 -10.94 -13.41
CA GLY A 57 -20.65 -11.33 -13.23
C GLY A 57 -20.87 -12.82 -13.44
N ASN A 58 -20.34 -13.37 -14.53
CA ASN A 58 -20.37 -14.81 -14.80
C ASN A 58 -19.62 -15.63 -13.75
N CYS A 59 -18.45 -15.16 -13.27
CA CYS A 59 -17.68 -15.86 -12.23
C CYS A 59 -18.40 -15.92 -10.88
N ILE A 60 -19.22 -14.93 -10.54
CA ILE A 60 -19.90 -14.83 -9.23
C ILE A 60 -21.41 -15.06 -9.31
N GLY A 61 -21.95 -15.39 -10.49
CA GLY A 61 -23.37 -15.65 -10.71
C GLY A 61 -24.27 -14.41 -10.58
N LYS A 62 -23.81 -13.25 -11.05
CA LYS A 62 -24.55 -11.97 -10.96
C LYS A 62 -24.63 -11.24 -12.30
N ASN A 63 -25.75 -10.58 -12.54
CA ASN A 63 -25.88 -9.63 -13.65
C ASN A 63 -25.30 -8.27 -13.23
N LEU A 64 -24.31 -7.78 -13.98
CA LEU A 64 -23.64 -6.49 -13.76
C LEU A 64 -23.86 -5.49 -14.91
N ASP A 65 -24.81 -5.73 -15.82
CA ASP A 65 -25.08 -4.91 -17.01
C ASP A 65 -25.48 -3.47 -16.64
N GLY A 66 -26.19 -3.32 -15.52
CA GLY A 66 -26.65 -2.03 -14.99
C GLY A 66 -25.55 -1.18 -14.35
N ILE A 67 -24.34 -1.72 -14.18
CA ILE A 67 -23.24 -0.98 -13.54
C ILE A 67 -22.75 0.14 -14.47
N PRO A 68 -22.71 1.40 -14.00
CA PRO A 68 -22.21 2.52 -14.80
C PRO A 68 -20.75 2.33 -15.24
N VAL A 69 -20.50 2.54 -16.52
CA VAL A 69 -19.16 2.58 -17.12
C VAL A 69 -18.82 4.03 -17.48
N SER A 70 -17.58 4.44 -17.21
CA SER A 70 -17.03 5.74 -17.65
C SER A 70 -15.80 5.53 -18.53
N VAL A 71 -15.75 6.22 -19.67
CA VAL A 71 -14.52 6.29 -20.47
C VAL A 71 -13.59 7.33 -19.85
N ALA A 72 -12.38 6.90 -19.50
CA ALA A 72 -11.36 7.72 -18.86
C ALA A 72 -9.97 7.32 -19.37
N ASP A 73 -9.26 8.27 -19.97
CA ASP A 73 -7.89 8.11 -20.45
C ASP A 73 -6.98 9.17 -19.81
N VAL A 74 -5.84 8.73 -19.27
CA VAL A 74 -4.85 9.62 -18.65
C VAL A 74 -4.18 10.55 -19.68
N ALA A 75 -4.30 10.24 -20.97
CA ALA A 75 -3.91 11.15 -22.05
C ALA A 75 -4.96 12.24 -22.36
N ASP A 76 -6.18 12.11 -21.84
CA ASP A 76 -7.27 13.08 -21.97
C ASP A 76 -7.72 13.54 -20.58
N GLU A 77 -7.12 14.64 -20.11
CA GLU A 77 -7.38 15.17 -18.77
C GLU A 77 -8.87 15.50 -18.52
N ASP A 78 -9.61 15.93 -19.56
CA ASP A 78 -11.04 16.23 -19.43
C ASP A 78 -11.86 14.96 -19.16
N SER A 79 -11.46 13.82 -19.73
CA SER A 79 -12.10 12.53 -19.42
C SER A 79 -11.87 12.13 -17.96
N ILE A 80 -10.68 12.37 -17.41
CA ILE A 80 -10.35 12.11 -16.00
C ILE A 80 -11.21 13.01 -15.10
N LEU A 81 -11.30 14.31 -15.42
CA LEU A 81 -12.13 15.24 -14.65
C LEU A 81 -13.61 14.84 -14.66
N LYS A 82 -14.15 14.42 -15.82
CA LYS A 82 -15.53 13.91 -15.93
C LYS A 82 -15.75 12.69 -15.05
N MET A 83 -14.83 11.74 -15.02
CA MET A 83 -14.89 10.57 -14.13
C MET A 83 -14.87 11.02 -12.65
N CYS A 84 -13.91 11.86 -12.24
CA CYS A 84 -13.80 12.36 -10.88
C CYS A 84 -15.06 13.14 -10.41
N LYS A 85 -15.72 13.86 -11.31
CA LYS A 85 -17.00 14.55 -11.01
C LYS A 85 -18.14 13.57 -10.70
N ARG A 86 -18.10 12.34 -11.21
CA ARG A 86 -19.14 11.31 -10.98
C ARG A 86 -18.96 10.52 -9.69
N GLY A 87 -17.75 10.45 -9.13
CA GLY A 87 -17.46 9.66 -7.92
C GLY A 87 -17.33 10.49 -6.65
N ARG A 88 -17.63 9.89 -5.49
CA ARG A 88 -17.25 10.42 -4.17
C ARG A 88 -15.83 9.99 -3.80
N ILE A 89 -15.44 8.76 -4.15
CA ILE A 89 -14.06 8.27 -4.08
C ILE A 89 -13.66 7.55 -5.38
N ILE A 90 -12.42 7.77 -5.81
CA ILE A 90 -11.79 7.03 -6.90
C ILE A 90 -10.84 5.99 -6.31
N ILE A 91 -11.06 4.72 -6.66
CA ILE A 91 -10.10 3.64 -6.44
C ILE A 91 -9.24 3.53 -7.71
N ASN A 92 -8.01 4.03 -7.64
CA ASN A 92 -7.11 4.09 -8.78
C ASN A 92 -6.20 2.85 -8.84
N CYS A 93 -6.37 2.04 -9.88
CA CYS A 93 -5.55 0.87 -10.18
C CYS A 93 -4.64 1.08 -11.42
N VAL A 94 -4.47 2.33 -11.88
CA VAL A 94 -3.72 2.66 -13.09
C VAL A 94 -2.28 3.04 -12.77
N GLY A 95 -1.40 2.04 -12.80
CA GLY A 95 0.06 2.21 -12.74
C GLY A 95 0.74 2.15 -14.12
N PRO A 96 2.04 2.49 -14.22
CA PRO A 96 2.91 3.00 -13.16
C PRO A 96 2.53 4.43 -12.71
N TYR A 97 2.48 4.67 -11.40
CA TYR A 97 1.86 5.88 -10.83
C TYR A 97 2.70 7.15 -11.05
N SER A 98 4.01 7.00 -11.07
CA SER A 98 4.97 8.03 -11.44
C SER A 98 4.75 8.61 -12.84
N LEU A 99 4.02 7.90 -13.72
CA LEU A 99 3.65 8.38 -15.05
C LEU A 99 2.19 8.86 -15.11
N TYR A 100 1.27 8.08 -14.53
CA TYR A 100 -0.17 8.24 -14.77
C TYR A 100 -0.96 8.69 -13.53
N GLY A 101 -0.37 8.66 -12.34
CA GLY A 101 -1.07 8.93 -11.09
C GLY A 101 -1.33 10.42 -10.84
N GLU A 102 -0.41 11.31 -11.24
CA GLU A 102 -0.52 12.74 -10.90
C GLU A 102 -1.76 13.40 -11.51
N VAL A 103 -2.10 13.07 -12.77
CA VAL A 103 -3.29 13.62 -13.44
C VAL A 103 -4.57 13.20 -12.72
N VAL A 104 -4.61 11.98 -12.17
CA VAL A 104 -5.76 11.48 -11.41
C VAL A 104 -5.87 12.21 -10.07
N VAL A 105 -4.77 12.35 -9.33
CA VAL A 105 -4.73 13.09 -8.05
C VAL A 105 -5.18 14.54 -8.22
N LYS A 106 -4.61 15.25 -9.21
CA LYS A 106 -4.97 16.63 -9.54
C LYS A 106 -6.47 16.76 -9.78
N ASN A 107 -7.05 15.89 -10.60
CA ASN A 107 -8.47 15.96 -10.96
C ASN A 107 -9.41 15.50 -9.84
N CYS A 108 -8.95 14.61 -8.95
CA CYS A 108 -9.70 14.27 -7.74
C CYS A 108 -9.87 15.50 -6.82
N ILE A 109 -8.80 16.27 -6.64
CA ILE A 109 -8.82 17.51 -5.86
C ILE A 109 -9.75 18.54 -6.52
N LEU A 110 -9.62 18.77 -7.82
CA LEU A 110 -10.47 19.70 -8.58
C LEU A 110 -11.95 19.33 -8.50
N ALA A 111 -12.26 18.04 -8.61
CA ALA A 111 -13.63 17.54 -8.54
C ALA A 111 -14.16 17.42 -7.11
N LYS A 112 -13.34 17.66 -6.07
CA LYS A 112 -13.68 17.38 -4.68
C LYS A 112 -14.15 15.94 -4.47
N CYS A 113 -13.38 14.96 -4.95
CA CYS A 113 -13.59 13.54 -4.68
C CYS A 113 -12.34 12.92 -4.04
N HIS A 114 -12.55 12.01 -3.10
CA HIS A 114 -11.48 11.28 -2.41
C HIS A 114 -10.72 10.36 -3.38
N HIS A 115 -9.51 9.96 -3.00
CA HIS A 115 -8.67 9.08 -3.82
C HIS A 115 -7.95 8.05 -2.95
N VAL A 116 -7.96 6.80 -3.39
CA VAL A 116 -7.07 5.74 -2.89
C VAL A 116 -6.40 5.02 -4.05
N ASP A 117 -5.18 4.56 -3.82
CA ASP A 117 -4.40 3.77 -4.78
C ASP A 117 -3.58 2.68 -4.10
N ILE A 118 -2.89 1.87 -4.90
CA ILE A 118 -1.93 0.84 -4.46
C ILE A 118 -0.50 1.19 -4.87
N ALA A 119 -0.17 2.48 -4.92
CA ALA A 119 1.12 2.94 -5.40
C ALA A 119 2.25 2.52 -4.44
N GLY A 120 3.16 1.69 -4.93
CA GLY A 120 4.38 1.29 -4.22
C GLY A 120 5.60 2.15 -4.58
N GLU A 121 5.42 3.39 -5.03
CA GLU A 121 6.50 4.18 -5.63
C GLU A 121 6.81 5.44 -4.79
N PRO A 122 7.87 5.46 -3.95
CA PRO A 122 8.17 6.59 -3.06
C PRO A 122 8.29 7.94 -3.76
N TYR A 123 8.84 7.97 -4.99
CA TYR A 123 8.92 9.19 -5.80
C TYR A 123 7.54 9.80 -6.07
N PHE A 124 6.57 8.97 -6.44
CA PHE A 124 5.20 9.40 -6.66
C PHE A 124 4.54 9.81 -5.34
N LEU A 125 4.58 8.94 -4.33
CA LEU A 125 3.92 9.16 -3.05
C LEU A 125 4.39 10.45 -2.33
N GLU A 126 5.70 10.68 -2.28
CA GLU A 126 6.28 11.88 -1.67
C GLU A 126 6.08 13.12 -2.56
N GLY A 127 6.14 12.95 -3.88
CA GLY A 127 5.90 14.03 -4.84
C GLY A 127 4.46 14.56 -4.78
N MET A 128 3.47 13.66 -4.62
CA MET A 128 2.08 14.06 -4.47
C MET A 128 1.87 14.85 -3.18
N GLN A 129 2.50 14.41 -2.07
CA GLN A 129 2.43 15.18 -0.82
C GLN A 129 3.06 16.56 -0.97
N LEU A 130 4.25 16.63 -1.55
CA LEU A 130 4.95 17.90 -1.77
C LEU A 130 4.11 18.91 -2.56
N LYS A 131 3.48 18.45 -3.64
CA LYS A 131 2.76 19.30 -4.60
C LYS A 131 1.31 19.62 -4.20
N TYR A 132 0.62 18.66 -3.58
CA TYR A 132 -0.84 18.70 -3.47
C TYR A 132 -1.38 18.60 -2.05
N HIS A 133 -0.55 18.43 -1.00
CA HIS A 133 -1.04 18.30 0.37
C HIS A 133 -1.94 19.47 0.79
N GLU A 134 -1.48 20.71 0.64
CA GLU A 134 -2.24 21.92 1.00
C GLU A 134 -3.51 22.07 0.16
N LYS A 135 -3.41 21.92 -1.16
CA LYS A 135 -4.57 22.00 -2.08
C LYS A 135 -5.65 20.97 -1.77
N ALA A 136 -5.25 19.75 -1.42
CA ALA A 136 -6.18 18.70 -1.02
C ALA A 136 -6.82 19.00 0.33
N ALA A 137 -6.06 19.58 1.28
CA ALA A 137 -6.58 20.01 2.57
C ALA A 137 -7.62 21.15 2.42
N GLU A 138 -7.31 22.17 1.63
CA GLU A 138 -8.23 23.27 1.29
C GLU A 138 -9.51 22.77 0.59
N ALA A 139 -9.39 21.78 -0.29
CA ALA A 139 -10.53 21.19 -0.98
C ALA A 139 -11.38 20.25 -0.09
N GLY A 140 -10.92 19.89 1.12
CA GLY A 140 -11.55 18.87 1.98
C GLY A 140 -11.49 17.45 1.39
N VAL A 141 -10.45 17.18 0.60
CA VAL A 141 -10.24 15.93 -0.14
C VAL A 141 -9.11 15.15 0.47
N LEU A 142 -9.39 13.89 0.78
CA LEU A 142 -8.37 12.92 1.21
C LEU A 142 -7.79 12.20 0.00
N ILE A 143 -6.47 12.30 -0.15
CA ILE A 143 -5.67 11.52 -1.10
C ILE A 143 -4.81 10.58 -0.26
N VAL A 144 -5.12 9.29 -0.27
CA VAL A 144 -4.41 8.27 0.52
C VAL A 144 -3.80 7.24 -0.41
N GLY A 145 -2.48 7.37 -0.65
CA GLY A 145 -1.74 6.40 -1.46
C GLY A 145 -1.27 5.19 -0.66
N ALA A 146 -0.86 4.14 -1.37
CA ALA A 146 -0.36 2.88 -0.77
C ALA A 146 -1.39 2.15 0.12
N CYS A 147 -2.66 2.14 -0.29
CA CYS A 147 -3.75 1.41 0.35
C CYS A 147 -3.82 -0.05 -0.13
N GLY A 148 -2.69 -0.75 -0.12
CA GLY A 148 -2.59 -2.18 -0.49
C GLY A 148 -1.86 -2.98 0.58
N PHE A 149 -1.44 -4.20 0.22
CA PHE A 149 -0.53 -4.98 1.07
C PHE A 149 0.78 -4.22 1.34
N ASP A 150 1.27 -3.49 0.34
CA ASP A 150 2.51 -2.68 0.42
C ASP A 150 2.30 -1.35 1.15
N SER A 151 1.68 -1.36 2.34
CA SER A 151 1.88 -0.40 3.46
C SER A 151 0.85 -0.57 4.58
N ILE A 152 -0.42 -0.92 4.29
CA ILE A 152 -1.48 -0.98 5.31
C ILE A 152 -1.14 -1.96 6.46
N PRO A 153 -0.71 -3.21 6.20
CA PRO A 153 -0.30 -4.13 7.26
C PRO A 153 0.84 -3.57 8.13
N ALA A 154 1.80 -2.85 7.56
CA ALA A 154 2.90 -2.24 8.31
C ALA A 154 2.41 -1.05 9.15
N GLU A 155 1.72 -0.09 8.53
CA GLU A 155 1.16 1.10 9.16
C GLU A 155 0.22 0.72 10.32
N LEU A 156 -0.81 -0.07 10.03
CA LEU A 156 -1.83 -0.44 11.02
C LEU A 156 -1.34 -1.50 11.97
N GLY A 157 -0.41 -2.36 11.57
CA GLY A 157 0.27 -3.26 12.49
C GLY A 157 0.99 -2.47 13.59
N ILE A 158 1.73 -1.41 13.23
CA ILE A 158 2.38 -0.54 14.22
C ILE A 158 1.35 0.13 15.13
N VAL A 159 0.25 0.65 14.58
CA VAL A 159 -0.84 1.24 15.38
C VAL A 159 -1.42 0.24 16.37
N GLU A 160 -1.69 -0.99 15.93
CA GLU A 160 -2.23 -2.04 16.80
C GLU A 160 -1.22 -2.50 17.87
N LEU A 161 0.08 -2.57 17.54
CA LEU A 161 1.12 -2.81 18.54
C LEU A 161 1.14 -1.68 19.58
N GLN A 162 1.06 -0.42 19.17
CA GLN A 162 1.04 0.73 20.08
C GLN A 162 -0.19 0.70 21.00
N LYS A 163 -1.39 0.46 20.46
CA LYS A 163 -2.63 0.32 21.25
C LYS A 163 -2.54 -0.79 22.30
N ASN A 164 -1.78 -1.84 22.00
CA ASN A 164 -1.65 -3.02 22.83
C ASN A 164 -0.41 -3.02 23.75
N CYS A 165 0.40 -1.97 23.69
CA CYS A 165 1.59 -1.74 24.50
C CYS A 165 1.27 -0.79 25.65
N SER A 166 1.65 -1.13 26.89
CA SER A 166 1.43 -0.27 28.06
C SER A 166 2.37 0.94 28.10
N GLY A 167 3.60 0.77 27.60
CA GLY A 167 4.60 1.83 27.50
C GLY A 167 4.87 2.23 26.05
N GLU A 168 6.09 2.71 25.78
CA GLU A 168 6.45 3.28 24.48
C GLU A 168 7.18 2.28 23.58
N ILE A 169 6.76 2.15 22.32
CA ILE A 169 7.48 1.37 21.32
C ILE A 169 8.64 2.22 20.75
N SER A 170 9.84 1.64 20.71
CA SER A 170 11.04 2.27 20.18
C SER A 170 11.25 1.96 18.70
N TRP A 171 11.14 0.69 18.34
CA TRP A 171 11.25 0.23 16.96
C TRP A 171 10.41 -1.00 16.70
N VAL A 172 10.14 -1.25 15.43
CA VAL A 172 9.42 -2.42 14.93
C VAL A 172 10.22 -3.09 13.82
N GLU A 173 10.37 -4.40 13.90
CA GLU A 173 10.89 -5.23 12.81
C GLU A 173 9.73 -5.98 12.15
N THR A 174 9.56 -5.85 10.84
CA THR A 174 8.53 -6.57 10.08
C THR A 174 9.14 -7.73 9.30
N PHE A 175 8.41 -8.85 9.26
CA PHE A 175 8.83 -10.10 8.62
C PHE A 175 7.69 -10.61 7.74
N ALA A 176 7.79 -10.35 6.44
CA ALA A 176 6.80 -10.80 5.46
C ALA A 176 7.16 -12.20 4.94
N LYS A 177 6.19 -13.11 4.90
CA LYS A 177 6.30 -14.45 4.36
C LYS A 177 5.23 -14.63 3.30
N MET A 178 5.67 -14.88 2.06
CA MET A 178 4.79 -15.18 0.94
C MET A 178 4.84 -16.68 0.67
N SER A 179 3.72 -17.37 0.90
CA SER A 179 3.63 -18.81 0.70
C SER A 179 2.92 -19.10 -0.62
N ALA A 180 3.61 -19.79 -1.52
CA ALA A 180 3.04 -20.27 -2.76
C ALA A 180 2.33 -21.62 -2.57
N GLY A 181 1.29 -21.85 -3.37
CA GLY A 181 0.63 -23.15 -3.50
C GLY A 181 1.44 -24.18 -4.27
N LYS A 182 0.82 -25.35 -4.51
CA LYS A 182 1.39 -26.41 -5.37
C LYS A 182 1.59 -25.93 -6.81
N SER A 183 0.76 -25.00 -7.25
CA SER A 183 0.82 -24.40 -8.59
C SER A 183 1.92 -23.34 -8.73
N GLY A 184 2.69 -23.06 -7.67
CA GLY A 184 3.73 -22.04 -7.65
C GLY A 184 3.17 -20.62 -7.46
N SER A 185 4.04 -19.62 -7.64
CA SER A 185 3.69 -18.19 -7.57
C SER A 185 4.34 -17.45 -8.73
N VAL A 186 3.60 -16.50 -9.28
CA VAL A 186 4.01 -15.63 -10.38
C VAL A 186 3.54 -14.21 -10.07
N ILE A 187 4.35 -13.22 -10.39
CA ILE A 187 4.02 -11.80 -10.24
C ILE A 187 3.68 -11.21 -11.61
N ASN A 188 2.70 -10.31 -11.68
CA ASN A 188 2.34 -9.61 -12.90
C ASN A 188 3.38 -8.55 -13.27
N HIS A 189 3.57 -8.33 -14.58
CA HIS A 189 4.50 -7.34 -15.10
C HIS A 189 4.30 -5.91 -14.56
N GLY A 190 3.09 -5.52 -14.16
CA GLY A 190 2.83 -4.19 -13.58
C GLY A 190 3.64 -3.92 -12.31
N THR A 191 3.79 -4.92 -11.44
CA THR A 191 4.63 -4.83 -10.23
C THR A 191 6.11 -4.67 -10.61
N TRP A 192 6.56 -5.41 -11.62
CA TRP A 192 7.92 -5.33 -12.16
C TRP A 192 8.23 -3.97 -12.78
N ASP A 193 7.30 -3.43 -13.56
CA ASP A 193 7.42 -2.10 -14.17
C ASP A 193 7.52 -1.01 -13.11
N SER A 194 6.78 -1.14 -12.00
CA SER A 194 6.84 -0.23 -10.85
C SER A 194 8.23 -0.26 -10.20
N ALA A 195 8.82 -1.45 -10.02
CA ALA A 195 10.19 -1.60 -9.52
C ALA A 195 11.23 -0.96 -10.47
N VAL A 196 11.07 -1.12 -11.79
CA VAL A 196 11.93 -0.46 -12.79
C VAL A 196 11.81 1.07 -12.68
N GLN A 197 10.60 1.59 -12.49
CA GLN A 197 10.38 3.04 -12.31
C GLN A 197 10.93 3.57 -10.99
N PHE A 198 10.96 2.75 -9.94
CA PHE A 198 11.61 3.12 -8.68
C PHE A 198 13.10 3.45 -8.91
N VAL A 199 13.85 2.53 -9.52
CA VAL A 199 15.28 2.75 -9.83
C VAL A 199 15.48 3.95 -10.74
N ALA A 200 14.63 4.08 -11.77
CA ALA A 200 14.66 5.19 -12.71
C ALA A 200 14.55 6.58 -12.06
N ASN A 201 13.90 6.67 -10.90
CA ASN A 201 13.61 7.93 -10.22
C ASN A 201 14.36 8.12 -8.89
N LEU A 202 15.27 7.21 -8.51
CA LEU A 202 16.05 7.30 -7.27
C LEU A 202 16.78 8.64 -7.10
N ALA A 203 17.42 9.15 -8.15
CA ALA A 203 18.11 10.44 -8.09
C ALA A 203 17.14 11.61 -7.85
N LYS A 204 15.96 11.57 -8.47
CA LYS A 204 14.91 12.59 -8.30
C LYS A 204 14.25 12.52 -6.93
N LEU A 205 14.11 11.32 -6.37
CA LEU A 205 13.58 11.10 -5.02
C LEU A 205 14.39 11.83 -3.96
N LYS A 206 15.73 11.87 -4.08
CA LYS A 206 16.59 12.63 -3.15
C LYS A 206 16.27 14.13 -3.18
N LYS A 207 15.93 14.69 -4.34
CA LYS A 207 15.53 16.11 -4.48
C LYS A 207 14.18 16.35 -3.81
N ILE A 208 13.17 15.53 -4.14
CA ILE A 208 11.83 15.63 -3.54
C ILE A 208 11.88 15.54 -2.01
N ARG A 209 12.68 14.62 -1.46
CA ARG A 209 12.84 14.49 0.01
C ARG A 209 13.34 15.76 0.67
N ARG A 210 14.33 16.40 0.08
CA ARG A 210 14.89 17.64 0.62
C ARG A 210 13.84 18.74 0.66
N GLU A 211 13.08 18.89 -0.42
CA GLU A 211 12.02 19.90 -0.54
C GLU A 211 10.84 19.58 0.38
N LEU A 212 10.38 18.33 0.41
CA LEU A 212 9.27 17.86 1.27
C LEU A 212 9.58 18.07 2.74
N TYR A 213 10.76 17.62 3.19
CA TYR A 213 11.15 17.74 4.59
C TYR A 213 11.42 19.19 4.97
N GLY A 214 12.07 19.97 4.09
CA GLY A 214 12.25 21.41 4.31
C GLY A 214 10.93 22.18 4.40
N LYS A 215 9.91 21.77 3.63
CA LYS A 215 8.60 22.44 3.62
C LYS A 215 7.72 22.06 4.81
N PHE A 216 7.56 20.76 5.08
CA PHE A 216 6.54 20.29 6.03
C PHE A 216 7.11 19.77 7.36
N PHE A 217 8.40 19.46 7.45
CA PHE A 217 8.98 18.72 8.58
C PHE A 217 10.19 19.45 9.15
N GLN A 218 9.92 20.55 9.86
CA GLN A 218 10.95 21.45 10.38
C GLN A 218 11.58 20.98 11.70
N LYS A 219 10.90 20.11 12.46
CA LYS A 219 11.47 19.62 13.72
C LYS A 219 12.65 18.69 13.45
N GLU A 220 13.75 18.91 14.16
CA GLU A 220 14.87 17.99 14.16
C GLU A 220 14.45 16.64 14.74
N PHE A 221 14.76 15.58 14.00
CA PHE A 221 14.49 14.22 14.46
C PHE A 221 15.19 13.95 15.78
N PRO A 222 14.54 13.25 16.73
CA PRO A 222 15.20 12.87 17.95
C PRO A 222 16.38 11.96 17.62
N ASN A 223 17.46 12.15 18.36
CA ASN A 223 18.57 11.23 18.30
C ASN A 223 18.18 9.90 18.99
N TYR A 224 18.75 8.81 18.49
CA TYR A 224 18.42 7.45 18.93
C TYR A 224 19.68 6.81 19.50
N ARG A 225 19.78 6.81 20.84
CA ARG A 225 20.80 6.01 21.56
C ARG A 225 20.69 4.53 21.21
N HIS A 226 19.47 4.00 21.16
CA HIS A 226 19.18 2.62 20.79
C HIS A 226 18.55 2.57 19.40
N LYS A 227 19.36 2.22 18.40
CA LYS A 227 18.92 2.15 17.00
C LYS A 227 18.30 0.78 16.71
N CYS A 228 17.26 0.78 15.88
CA CYS A 228 16.78 -0.45 15.25
C CYS A 228 17.94 -1.06 14.45
N SER A 229 18.35 -2.28 14.78
CA SER A 229 19.43 -2.96 14.06
C SER A 229 18.97 -3.25 12.64
N GLN A 230 19.57 -2.59 11.66
CA GLN A 230 19.36 -2.92 10.25
C GLN A 230 20.38 -3.99 9.86
N ARG A 231 19.90 -5.22 9.69
CA ARG A 231 20.74 -6.32 9.20
C ARG A 231 20.73 -6.30 7.69
N TYR A 232 21.92 -6.43 7.08
CA TYR A 232 22.12 -6.41 5.62
C TYR A 232 22.42 -7.79 5.04
N LEU A 233 22.81 -8.75 5.89
CA LEU A 233 23.08 -10.13 5.50
C LEU A 233 21.92 -11.04 5.92
N PRO A 234 21.72 -12.17 5.22
CA PRO A 234 20.73 -13.17 5.62
C PRO A 234 20.99 -13.67 7.05
N TYR A 235 19.92 -13.85 7.82
CA TYR A 235 20.00 -14.34 9.21
C TYR A 235 18.67 -14.97 9.64
N THR A 236 18.69 -15.73 10.74
CA THR A 236 17.51 -16.40 11.30
C THR A 236 17.14 -15.74 12.64
N PRO A 237 16.11 -14.88 12.69
CA PRO A 237 15.60 -14.31 13.94
C PRO A 237 15.01 -15.41 14.82
N LYS A 238 15.21 -15.33 16.15
CA LYS A 238 14.73 -16.35 17.10
C LYS A 238 13.21 -16.49 17.08
N GLU A 239 12.50 -15.38 16.96
CA GLU A 239 11.03 -15.30 16.98
C GLU A 239 10.40 -15.82 15.68
N ILE A 240 11.16 -15.85 14.59
CA ILE A 240 10.71 -16.31 13.26
C ILE A 240 11.15 -17.75 13.01
N GLY A 241 12.35 -18.14 13.43
CA GLY A 241 12.89 -19.49 13.28
C GLY A 241 13.24 -19.89 11.84
N GLU A 242 13.07 -18.99 10.87
CA GLU A 242 13.33 -19.22 9.45
C GLU A 242 14.36 -18.21 8.90
N LEU A 243 15.04 -18.60 7.82
CA LEU A 243 16.02 -17.73 7.17
C LEU A 243 15.33 -16.50 6.56
N THR A 244 15.82 -15.33 6.94
CA THR A 244 15.32 -14.02 6.50
C THR A 244 16.38 -13.21 5.77
N VAL A 245 15.93 -12.28 4.95
CA VAL A 245 16.77 -11.35 4.19
C VAL A 245 16.22 -9.93 4.31
N PRO A 246 17.05 -8.88 4.15
CA PRO A 246 16.56 -7.50 4.15
C PRO A 246 15.57 -7.30 3.01
N PHE A 247 14.44 -6.67 3.31
CA PHE A 247 13.41 -6.36 2.31
C PHE A 247 13.41 -4.86 2.02
N TRP A 248 13.57 -4.51 0.75
CA TRP A 248 13.65 -3.13 0.28
C TRP A 248 12.29 -2.70 -0.27
N ASP A 249 11.28 -2.76 0.60
CA ASP A 249 9.91 -2.41 0.27
C ASP A 249 9.62 -0.92 0.39
N THR A 250 8.38 -0.57 0.04
CA THR A 250 7.87 0.79 0.14
C THR A 250 7.38 1.12 1.55
N ASP A 251 7.03 0.11 2.35
CA ASP A 251 6.50 0.23 3.71
C ASP A 251 7.40 1.10 4.59
N LYS A 252 8.72 0.86 4.57
CA LYS A 252 9.66 1.66 5.39
C LYS A 252 9.59 3.16 5.06
N PHE A 253 9.34 3.52 3.80
CA PHE A 253 9.24 4.93 3.39
C PHE A 253 7.90 5.55 3.78
N VAL A 254 6.80 4.79 3.68
CA VAL A 254 5.46 5.26 4.09
C VAL A 254 5.40 5.39 5.61
N VAL A 255 5.87 4.38 6.35
CA VAL A 255 5.95 4.41 7.82
C VAL A 255 6.81 5.56 8.28
N LYS A 256 7.98 5.76 7.67
CA LYS A 256 8.81 6.91 8.01
C LYS A 256 8.03 8.21 7.87
N ARG A 257 7.30 8.44 6.77
CA ARG A 257 6.49 9.67 6.58
C ARG A 257 5.42 9.82 7.65
N THR A 258 4.68 8.76 7.97
CA THR A 258 3.71 8.76 9.08
C THR A 258 4.35 9.21 10.39
N GLN A 259 5.48 8.60 10.75
CA GLN A 259 6.18 8.87 12.00
C GLN A 259 6.78 10.29 12.03
N VAL A 260 7.31 10.78 10.91
CA VAL A 260 7.78 12.17 10.75
C VAL A 260 6.64 13.15 11.01
N GLN A 261 5.49 12.91 10.40
CA GLN A 261 4.36 13.82 10.49
C GLN A 261 3.77 13.85 11.91
N LYS A 262 3.57 12.68 12.54
CA LYS A 262 3.12 12.61 13.95
C LYS A 262 4.08 13.31 14.91
N PHE A 263 5.39 13.23 14.68
CA PHE A 263 6.36 13.97 15.50
C PHE A 263 6.25 15.48 15.31
N ASN A 264 6.13 15.95 14.06
CA ASN A 264 6.01 17.37 13.76
C ASN A 264 4.70 17.97 14.30
N GLU A 265 3.57 17.28 14.11
CA GLU A 265 2.24 17.81 14.45
C GLU A 265 1.79 17.50 15.88
N HIS A 266 2.18 16.34 16.44
CA HIS A 266 1.65 15.84 17.71
C HIS A 266 2.73 15.57 18.75
N ASN A 267 3.99 15.86 18.44
CA ASN A 267 5.11 15.64 19.34
C ASN A 267 5.15 14.18 19.86
N GLN A 268 4.79 13.22 19.01
CA GLN A 268 4.88 11.79 19.29
C GLN A 268 6.26 11.27 18.85
N ARG A 269 6.92 10.45 19.69
CA ARG A 269 8.24 9.91 19.35
C ARG A 269 8.12 9.04 18.07
N PRO A 270 8.92 9.30 17.03
CA PRO A 270 8.89 8.47 15.84
C PRO A 270 9.38 7.04 16.13
N ILE A 271 8.61 6.05 15.69
CA ILE A 271 9.02 4.64 15.75
C ILE A 271 9.97 4.34 14.59
N GLN A 272 11.10 3.69 14.90
CA GLN A 272 12.02 3.20 13.86
C GLN A 272 11.49 1.89 13.26
N MET A 273 11.75 1.64 11.97
CA MET A 273 11.33 0.41 11.31
C MET A 273 12.42 -0.22 10.44
N SER A 274 12.51 -1.56 10.50
CA SER A 274 13.24 -2.39 9.54
C SER A 274 12.31 -3.48 8.99
N ALA A 275 12.49 -3.83 7.73
CA ALA A 275 11.65 -4.79 7.02
C ALA A 275 12.50 -5.94 6.47
N TYR A 276 11.95 -7.15 6.57
CA TYR A 276 12.60 -8.39 6.18
C TYR A 276 11.62 -9.31 5.45
N LEU A 277 12.16 -10.13 4.55
CA LEU A 277 11.43 -11.17 3.84
C LEU A 277 11.87 -12.53 4.39
N VAL A 278 10.91 -13.38 4.71
CA VAL A 278 11.12 -14.75 5.18
C VAL A 278 11.17 -15.67 3.97
N LEU A 279 12.34 -16.28 3.73
CA LEU A 279 12.56 -17.17 2.59
C LEU A 279 12.65 -18.64 3.00
N GLY A 280 13.14 -18.92 4.21
CA GLY A 280 13.24 -20.27 4.78
C GLY A 280 14.25 -21.19 4.10
N SER A 281 14.96 -20.74 3.05
CA SER A 281 15.87 -21.57 2.26
C SER A 281 17.01 -20.75 1.65
N TRP A 282 18.25 -21.21 1.82
CA TRP A 282 19.43 -20.62 1.18
C TRP A 282 19.35 -20.65 -0.35
N PHE A 283 18.71 -21.67 -0.94
CA PHE A 283 18.50 -21.73 -2.39
C PHE A 283 17.69 -20.53 -2.90
N ARG A 284 16.61 -20.17 -2.18
CA ARG A 284 15.80 -18.98 -2.51
C ARG A 284 16.57 -17.68 -2.29
N VAL A 285 17.41 -17.62 -1.26
CA VAL A 285 18.30 -16.46 -1.02
C VAL A 285 19.23 -16.24 -2.21
N PHE A 286 19.93 -17.28 -2.67
CA PHE A 286 20.83 -17.18 -3.82
C PHE A 286 20.09 -16.83 -5.11
N GLY A 287 18.93 -17.44 -5.35
CA GLY A 287 18.09 -17.11 -6.51
C GLY A 287 17.65 -15.64 -6.50
N MET A 288 17.18 -15.14 -5.35
CA MET A 288 16.78 -13.73 -5.22
C MET A 288 17.98 -12.78 -5.37
N ALA A 289 19.15 -13.11 -4.82
CA ALA A 289 20.37 -12.31 -4.97
C ALA A 289 20.81 -12.23 -6.44
N LEU A 290 20.71 -13.33 -7.19
CA LEU A 290 20.99 -13.36 -8.62
C LEU A 290 20.03 -12.46 -9.42
N VAL A 291 18.72 -12.57 -9.15
CA VAL A 291 17.72 -11.70 -9.80
C VAL A 291 17.96 -10.23 -9.46
N ALA A 292 18.27 -9.91 -8.21
CA ALA A 292 18.58 -8.55 -7.77
C ALA A 292 19.84 -8.00 -8.45
N LEU A 293 20.89 -8.82 -8.64
CA LEU A 293 22.12 -8.43 -9.35
C LEU A 293 21.84 -8.13 -10.83
N ILE A 294 21.11 -9.01 -11.51
CA ILE A 294 20.70 -8.84 -12.90
C ILE A 294 19.87 -7.56 -13.03
N PHE A 295 18.85 -7.41 -12.18
CA PHE A 295 17.98 -6.24 -12.16
C PHE A 295 18.77 -4.95 -11.92
N GLY A 296 19.61 -4.91 -10.89
CA GLY A 296 20.42 -3.74 -10.54
C GLY A 296 21.37 -3.32 -11.66
N THR A 297 21.95 -4.29 -12.38
CA THR A 297 22.83 -4.01 -13.53
C THR A 297 22.06 -3.37 -14.68
N PHE A 298 20.92 -3.94 -15.08
CA PHE A 298 20.16 -3.48 -16.24
C PHE A 298 19.27 -2.27 -15.97
N ALA A 299 18.83 -2.06 -14.73
CA ALA A 299 17.91 -0.98 -14.37
C ALA A 299 18.59 0.41 -14.39
N VAL A 300 19.92 0.49 -14.34
CA VAL A 300 20.68 1.75 -14.30
C VAL A 300 20.59 2.53 -15.62
N PHE A 301 20.57 1.86 -16.77
CA PHE A 301 20.64 2.50 -18.08
C PHE A 301 19.35 2.31 -18.91
N GLY A 302 19.09 3.24 -19.83
CA GLY A 302 17.83 3.30 -20.57
C GLY A 302 17.52 2.05 -21.40
N CYS A 303 18.50 1.51 -22.13
CA CYS A 303 18.30 0.29 -22.93
C CYS A 303 18.10 -0.97 -22.05
N GLY A 304 18.77 -1.06 -20.90
CA GLY A 304 18.60 -2.15 -19.96
C GLY A 304 17.21 -2.15 -19.34
N ARG A 305 16.68 -0.97 -18.97
CA ARG A 305 15.28 -0.82 -18.55
C ARG A 305 14.30 -1.27 -19.63
N LYS A 306 14.53 -0.96 -20.91
CA LYS A 306 13.69 -1.44 -22.02
C LYS A 306 13.72 -2.98 -22.13
N LEU A 307 14.89 -3.60 -21.95
CA LEU A 307 15.05 -5.05 -21.97
C LEU A 307 14.32 -5.72 -20.79
N LEU A 308 14.49 -5.22 -19.57
CA LEU A 308 13.81 -5.73 -18.38
C LEU A 308 12.29 -5.71 -18.53
N LYS A 309 11.74 -4.69 -19.19
CA LYS A 309 10.30 -4.58 -19.46
C LYS A 309 9.82 -5.46 -20.59
N LYS A 310 10.64 -5.66 -21.63
CA LYS A 310 10.26 -6.45 -22.81
C LYS A 310 10.31 -7.96 -22.54
N TYR A 311 11.23 -8.41 -21.69
CA TYR A 311 11.46 -9.84 -21.42
C TYR A 311 11.46 -10.18 -19.91
N PRO A 312 10.42 -9.80 -19.14
CA PRO A 312 10.44 -9.93 -17.68
C PRO A 312 10.59 -11.39 -17.23
N SER A 313 9.99 -12.35 -17.93
CA SER A 313 10.11 -13.78 -17.60
C SER A 313 11.52 -14.32 -17.76
N VAL A 314 12.29 -13.83 -18.75
CA VAL A 314 13.68 -14.24 -18.97
C VAL A 314 14.57 -13.73 -17.83
N PHE A 315 14.42 -12.47 -17.45
CA PHE A 315 15.24 -11.85 -16.39
C PHE A 315 14.86 -12.30 -14.97
N THR A 316 13.73 -12.97 -14.81
CA THR A 316 13.23 -13.44 -13.51
C THR A 316 13.05 -14.95 -13.43
N VAL A 317 13.52 -15.69 -14.44
CA VAL A 317 13.40 -17.16 -14.52
C VAL A 317 11.94 -17.62 -14.34
N GLY A 318 11.01 -16.91 -14.98
CA GLY A 318 9.57 -17.20 -14.95
C GLY A 318 8.82 -16.67 -13.71
N THR A 319 9.50 -16.02 -12.76
CA THR A 319 8.84 -15.46 -11.56
C THR A 319 7.91 -14.30 -11.90
N VAL A 320 8.18 -13.56 -12.98
CA VAL A 320 7.30 -12.49 -13.50
C VAL A 320 6.76 -12.86 -14.87
N SER A 321 5.45 -12.68 -15.06
CA SER A 321 4.75 -12.92 -16.33
C SER A 321 3.96 -11.69 -16.79
N LEU A 322 3.82 -11.55 -18.11
CA LEU A 322 2.92 -10.56 -18.71
C LEU A 322 1.46 -10.83 -18.33
N ASP A 323 1.05 -12.09 -18.36
CA ASP A 323 -0.31 -12.53 -18.04
C ASP A 323 -0.61 -12.52 -16.54
N GLY A 324 0.43 -12.41 -15.69
CA GLY A 324 0.32 -12.55 -14.24
C GLY A 324 0.05 -14.00 -13.78
N PRO A 325 -0.25 -14.19 -12.49
CA PRO A 325 -0.58 -15.52 -11.97
C PRO A 325 -1.93 -16.02 -12.47
N THR A 326 -2.10 -17.34 -12.50
CA THR A 326 -3.42 -17.97 -12.72
C THR A 326 -4.30 -17.81 -11.47
N ARG A 327 -5.63 -17.88 -11.62
CA ARG A 327 -6.55 -17.89 -10.47
C ARG A 327 -6.19 -18.97 -9.44
N LYS A 328 -5.81 -20.15 -9.91
CA LYS A 328 -5.40 -21.27 -9.03
C LYS A 328 -4.17 -20.91 -8.20
N GLN A 329 -3.15 -20.31 -8.80
CA GLN A 329 -1.96 -19.85 -8.08
C GLN A 329 -2.30 -18.80 -7.01
N VAL A 330 -3.20 -17.86 -7.31
CA VAL A 330 -3.65 -16.85 -6.35
C VAL A 330 -4.45 -17.48 -5.20
N THR A 331 -5.38 -18.39 -5.50
CA THR A 331 -6.20 -19.04 -4.45
C THR A 331 -5.41 -19.97 -3.53
N GLU A 332 -4.36 -20.64 -4.05
CA GLU A 332 -3.52 -21.52 -3.23
C GLU A 332 -2.45 -20.75 -2.42
N ALA A 333 -2.20 -19.48 -2.75
CA ALA A 333 -1.21 -18.65 -2.07
C ALA A 333 -1.79 -17.90 -0.87
N ASN A 334 -0.91 -17.60 0.09
CA ASN A 334 -1.26 -16.83 1.28
C ASN A 334 -0.06 -16.01 1.75
N PHE A 335 -0.33 -15.04 2.63
CA PHE A 335 0.73 -14.30 3.30
C PHE A 335 0.62 -14.41 4.82
N GLU A 336 1.78 -14.31 5.46
CA GLU A 336 1.89 -13.99 6.87
C GLU A 336 2.85 -12.81 7.03
N MET A 337 2.51 -11.82 7.85
CA MET A 337 3.44 -10.74 8.21
C MET A 337 3.52 -10.60 9.72
N THR A 338 4.68 -10.92 10.28
CA THR A 338 4.94 -10.78 11.72
C THR A 338 5.60 -9.43 12.00
N LEU A 339 5.11 -8.71 13.01
CA LEU A 339 5.66 -7.45 13.49
C LEU A 339 6.17 -7.65 14.91
N ILE A 340 7.42 -7.30 15.14
CA ILE A 340 8.08 -7.41 16.44
C ILE A 340 8.39 -6.00 16.92
N GLY A 341 7.59 -5.52 17.86
CA GLY A 341 7.78 -4.25 18.54
C GLY A 341 8.66 -4.39 19.77
N HIS A 342 9.70 -3.57 19.84
CA HIS A 342 10.58 -3.45 20.99
C HIS A 342 10.34 -2.11 21.67
N GLY A 343 10.07 -2.14 22.97
CA GLY A 343 9.70 -0.94 23.73
C GLY A 343 10.17 -0.93 25.18
N TRP A 344 9.78 0.13 25.87
CA TRP A 344 9.94 0.29 27.32
C TRP A 344 8.58 0.13 27.99
N LYS A 345 8.60 -0.33 29.26
CA LYS A 345 7.37 -0.46 30.06
C LYS A 345 6.77 0.88 30.44
N ASP A 346 7.63 1.86 30.65
CA ASP A 346 7.26 3.22 31.01
C ASP A 346 6.98 4.05 29.75
N LYS A 347 6.06 5.00 29.89
CA LYS A 347 5.86 6.05 28.90
C LYS A 347 6.95 7.10 29.05
N LEU A 348 7.38 7.66 27.94
CA LEU A 348 8.37 8.72 27.94
C LEU A 348 7.71 10.05 28.30
N ASN A 349 8.42 10.90 29.03
CA ASN A 349 7.96 12.22 29.42
C ASN A 349 7.99 13.19 28.22
N SER A 350 8.90 12.96 27.27
CA SER A 350 9.02 13.73 26.04
C SER A 350 9.32 12.83 24.84
N ALA A 351 8.85 13.21 23.66
CA ALA A 351 9.19 12.52 22.42
C ALA A 351 10.68 12.58 22.05
N THR A 352 11.40 13.58 22.55
CA THR A 352 12.85 13.73 22.36
C THR A 352 13.69 13.06 23.45
N GLU A 353 13.04 12.52 24.49
CA GLU A 353 13.74 11.83 25.57
C GLU A 353 14.52 10.62 25.05
N GLU A 354 15.72 10.41 25.57
CA GLU A 354 16.56 9.26 25.25
C GLU A 354 16.74 8.35 26.46
N PRO A 355 15.93 7.28 26.60
CA PRO A 355 16.10 6.34 27.70
C PRO A 355 17.49 5.72 27.71
N HIS A 356 18.14 5.73 28.87
CA HIS A 356 19.42 5.06 29.07
C HIS A 356 19.29 3.54 28.94
N SER A 357 18.19 2.98 29.45
CA SER A 357 17.89 1.56 29.39
C SER A 357 17.58 1.11 27.96
N ARG A 358 18.03 -0.11 27.60
CA ARG A 358 17.60 -0.73 26.35
C ARG A 358 16.12 -1.12 26.44
N PRO A 359 15.36 -1.07 25.33
CA PRO A 359 14.04 -1.66 25.26
C PRO A 359 14.06 -3.14 25.66
N GLN A 360 13.28 -3.49 26.68
CA GLN A 360 13.16 -4.84 27.22
C GLN A 360 11.77 -5.45 26.95
N GLN A 361 10.77 -4.61 26.71
CA GLN A 361 9.42 -5.05 26.41
C GLN A 361 9.36 -5.54 24.96
N LEU A 362 8.70 -6.67 24.75
CA LEU A 362 8.49 -7.27 23.44
C LEU A 362 6.99 -7.45 23.22
N ILE A 363 6.51 -6.91 22.10
CA ILE A 363 5.15 -7.16 21.62
C ILE A 363 5.21 -7.71 20.20
N VAL A 364 4.56 -8.85 19.97
CA VAL A 364 4.54 -9.51 18.67
C VAL A 364 3.12 -9.55 18.15
N GLY A 365 2.91 -8.92 17.00
CA GLY A 365 1.66 -8.96 16.25
C GLY A 365 1.85 -9.71 14.94
N ARG A 366 0.76 -10.22 14.37
CA ARG A 366 0.81 -10.95 13.11
C ARG A 366 -0.42 -10.68 12.28
N TRP A 367 -0.18 -10.39 11.01
CA TRP A 367 -1.17 -10.43 9.95
C TRP A 367 -1.16 -11.78 9.25
N ARG A 368 -2.35 -12.26 8.89
CA ARG A 368 -2.56 -13.39 7.98
C ARG A 368 -3.65 -13.04 6.97
N GLY A 369 -3.47 -13.51 5.75
CA GLY A 369 -4.47 -13.30 4.71
C GLY A 369 -4.23 -14.16 3.47
N PRO A 370 -5.05 -13.98 2.42
CA PRO A 370 -4.89 -14.66 1.14
C PRO A 370 -3.62 -14.16 0.43
N GLU A 371 -3.43 -14.47 -0.85
CA GLU A 371 -2.31 -13.96 -1.64
C GLU A 371 -2.17 -12.42 -1.51
N ALA A 372 -0.93 -11.95 -1.28
CA ALA A 372 -0.66 -10.56 -0.90
C ALA A 372 -0.92 -9.53 -2.01
N ALA A 373 -0.45 -9.79 -3.23
CA ALA A 373 -0.35 -8.78 -4.28
C ALA A 373 -1.70 -8.43 -4.93
N TYR A 374 -2.65 -9.37 -4.97
CA TYR A 374 -3.93 -9.18 -5.65
C TYR A 374 -5.11 -9.44 -4.72
N ALA A 375 -5.18 -10.59 -4.07
CA ALA A 375 -6.34 -10.95 -3.27
C ALA A 375 -6.45 -10.08 -2.01
N ALA A 376 -5.40 -10.02 -1.19
CA ALA A 376 -5.36 -9.19 0.00
C ALA A 376 -5.32 -7.70 -0.35
N THR A 377 -4.52 -7.32 -1.36
CA THR A 377 -4.40 -5.92 -1.79
C THR A 377 -5.74 -5.34 -2.25
N SER A 378 -6.52 -6.06 -3.05
CA SER A 378 -7.83 -5.58 -3.49
C SER A 378 -8.81 -5.44 -2.32
N GLU A 379 -8.85 -6.41 -1.40
CA GLU A 379 -9.67 -6.32 -0.19
C GLU A 379 -9.28 -5.10 0.64
N ILE A 380 -7.98 -4.92 0.92
CA ILE A 380 -7.46 -3.79 1.68
C ILE A 380 -7.86 -2.46 1.04
N LEU A 381 -7.70 -2.34 -0.27
CA LEU A 381 -8.00 -1.13 -1.03
C LEU A 381 -9.48 -0.76 -0.96
N ILE A 382 -10.37 -1.75 -1.11
CA ILE A 382 -11.82 -1.57 -1.02
C ILE A 382 -12.21 -1.15 0.40
N GLN A 383 -11.69 -1.85 1.41
CA GLN A 383 -12.00 -1.53 2.81
C GLN A 383 -11.49 -0.14 3.20
N ALA A 384 -10.33 0.28 2.71
CA ALA A 384 -9.81 1.64 2.89
C ALA A 384 -10.76 2.68 2.27
N ALA A 385 -11.22 2.45 1.03
CA ALA A 385 -12.17 3.36 0.36
C ALA A 385 -13.50 3.48 1.13
N ILE A 386 -14.08 2.35 1.53
CA ILE A 386 -15.34 2.33 2.29
C ILE A 386 -15.16 3.00 3.65
N THR A 387 -14.02 2.83 4.31
CA THR A 387 -13.73 3.47 5.60
C THR A 387 -13.68 4.99 5.45
N ILE A 388 -13.07 5.52 4.39
CA ILE A 388 -13.09 6.97 4.11
C ILE A 388 -14.53 7.49 3.94
N LEU A 389 -15.39 6.73 3.26
CA LEU A 389 -16.78 7.13 3.01
C LEU A 389 -17.65 7.05 4.27
N LYS A 390 -17.52 5.97 5.06
CA LYS A 390 -18.41 5.68 6.21
C LYS A 390 -17.92 6.31 7.52
N GLU A 391 -16.63 6.53 7.68
CA GLU A 391 -16.01 6.92 8.96
C GLU A 391 -15.18 8.21 8.83
N LYS A 392 -15.55 9.11 7.92
CA LYS A 392 -14.84 10.39 7.71
C LYS A 392 -14.66 11.21 9.00
N ASP A 393 -15.58 11.09 9.95
CA ASP A 393 -15.50 11.79 11.23
C ASP A 393 -14.44 11.22 12.17
N ASN A 394 -14.14 9.93 12.05
CA ASN A 394 -13.05 9.27 12.79
C ASN A 394 -11.67 9.57 12.18
N ILE A 395 -11.62 10.08 10.94
CA ILE A 395 -10.37 10.51 10.31
C ILE A 395 -10.03 11.93 10.81
N ARG A 396 -8.87 12.03 11.46
CA ARG A 396 -8.35 13.28 12.04
C ARG A 396 -8.18 14.39 11.00
N TYR A 397 -7.65 14.03 9.83
CA TYR A 397 -7.44 14.94 8.72
C TYR A 397 -8.73 15.11 7.91
N LYS A 398 -9.14 16.36 7.64
CA LYS A 398 -10.33 16.64 6.82
C LYS A 398 -10.05 16.75 5.32
N GLY A 399 -8.78 16.79 4.96
CA GLY A 399 -8.26 16.69 3.60
C GLY A 399 -6.73 16.63 3.66
N GLY A 400 -6.11 16.52 2.49
CA GLY A 400 -4.66 16.45 2.36
C GLY A 400 -4.20 15.18 1.65
N VAL A 401 -2.93 15.18 1.29
CA VAL A 401 -2.23 13.97 0.86
C VAL A 401 -1.57 13.37 2.09
N ILE A 402 -2.09 12.23 2.55
CA ILE A 402 -1.72 11.59 3.82
C ILE A 402 -1.40 10.12 3.61
N THR A 403 -0.66 9.54 4.55
CA THR A 403 -0.34 8.12 4.56
C THR A 403 -1.48 7.30 5.17
N PRO A 404 -1.51 5.97 4.94
CA PRO A 404 -2.56 5.13 5.50
C PRO A 404 -2.62 5.12 7.04
N GLY A 405 -1.49 5.12 7.75
CA GLY A 405 -1.50 5.14 9.21
C GLY A 405 -1.89 6.48 9.82
N LEU A 406 -1.90 7.58 9.05
CA LEU A 406 -2.54 8.84 9.45
C LEU A 406 -4.04 8.84 9.14
N ALA A 407 -4.43 8.22 8.03
CA ALA A 407 -5.82 8.15 7.60
C ALA A 407 -6.66 7.23 8.50
N PHE A 408 -6.08 6.11 8.97
CA PHE A 408 -6.86 4.99 9.51
C PHE A 408 -6.50 4.60 10.95
N GLU A 409 -5.67 5.36 11.66
CA GLU A 409 -5.27 5.03 13.04
C GLU A 409 -6.44 4.92 14.04
N HIS A 410 -7.48 5.72 13.81
CA HIS A 410 -8.65 5.86 14.69
C HIS A 410 -9.94 5.31 14.07
N THR A 411 -9.85 4.55 12.98
CA THR A 411 -11.01 3.99 12.28
C THR A 411 -11.16 2.50 12.55
N SER A 412 -12.28 1.91 12.13
CA SER A 412 -12.53 0.46 12.24
C SER A 412 -11.86 -0.38 11.13
N LEU A 413 -10.90 0.18 10.37
CA LEU A 413 -10.34 -0.51 9.21
C LEU A 413 -9.74 -1.88 9.56
N VAL A 414 -9.04 -2.02 10.68
CA VAL A 414 -8.47 -3.32 11.13
C VAL A 414 -9.59 -4.34 11.38
N GLU A 415 -10.67 -3.95 12.06
CA GLU A 415 -11.85 -4.79 12.31
C GLU A 415 -12.58 -5.15 11.02
N ARG A 416 -12.67 -4.23 10.06
CA ARG A 416 -13.23 -4.48 8.73
C ARG A 416 -12.41 -5.54 7.99
N LEU A 417 -11.09 -5.38 7.94
CA LEU A 417 -10.19 -6.36 7.32
C LEU A 417 -10.33 -7.76 7.93
N ARG A 418 -10.39 -7.82 9.27
CA ARG A 418 -10.58 -9.08 10.02
C ARG A 418 -11.87 -9.80 9.64
N ARG A 419 -12.95 -9.06 9.36
CA ARG A 419 -14.24 -9.63 8.93
C ARG A 419 -14.22 -10.19 7.52
N HIS A 420 -13.31 -9.74 6.64
CA HIS A 420 -13.29 -10.14 5.24
C HIS A 420 -12.34 -11.30 4.96
N SER A 421 -11.03 -11.10 5.11
CA SER A 421 -10.03 -12.18 4.91
C SER A 421 -8.62 -11.83 5.40
N VAL A 422 -8.41 -10.64 5.98
CA VAL A 422 -7.08 -10.15 6.39
C VAL A 422 -7.12 -9.87 7.89
N ALA A 423 -6.59 -10.79 8.69
CA ALA A 423 -6.71 -10.73 10.14
C ALA A 423 -5.40 -10.31 10.80
N PHE A 424 -5.50 -9.44 11.80
CA PHE A 424 -4.42 -9.11 12.73
C PHE A 424 -4.71 -9.68 14.12
N GLU A 425 -3.68 -10.27 14.74
CA GLU A 425 -3.70 -10.77 16.11
C GLU A 425 -2.41 -10.39 16.86
N ILE A 426 -2.51 -10.23 18.19
CA ILE A 426 -1.35 -10.14 19.08
C ILE A 426 -1.01 -11.55 19.57
N ILE A 427 0.22 -11.99 19.32
CA ILE A 427 0.70 -13.34 19.63
C ILE A 427 1.42 -13.38 20.97
N LYS A 428 2.18 -12.33 21.28
CA LYS A 428 3.02 -12.29 22.47
C LYS A 428 3.10 -10.88 23.04
N LYS A 429 3.02 -10.78 24.37
CA LYS A 429 3.33 -9.58 25.16
C LYS A 429 4.21 -10.01 26.33
N SER A 430 5.38 -9.41 26.49
CA SER A 430 6.29 -9.68 27.62
C SER A 430 7.04 -8.43 28.06
#